data_AF-Q0W7X7-F1
#
_entry.id   AF-Q0W7X7-F1
#
_cell.length_a   1.000
_cell.length_b   1.000
_cell.length_c   1.000
_cell.angle_alpha   90.00
_cell.angle_beta   90.00
_cell.angle_gamma   90.00
#
_symmetry.space_group_name_H-M   'P 1'
#
loop_
_entity.id
_entity.type
_entity.pdbx_description
1 polymer ?
#
loop_
_entity_poly.entity_id
_entity_poly.type
_entity_poly.pdbx_seq_one_letter_code
_entity_poly.pdbx_strand_id
1 'polypeptide(L)'
;MNHPSVFGRLAAMASRIWDPDSGPSDNGGEFIATCSDTAVLIGLLSDASPRIRMIAAEALGRTHDPGVIEPLLALLTDDSRVAAAALDAIGMIGGDRAISALIGVVNESRDLTISEHAIVALGKIGDERALDPLIVRLHDRSDSFYARKLAARALYSIYSRGSLSERGVEKVMNHWHAWYLF
;
A
#
# COMPACT_ATOMS: atom_id res chain seq x y z
N MET A 1 -36.92 11.23 -7.21
CA MET A 1 -37.06 9.78 -7.49
C MET A 1 -35.71 9.15 -7.20
N ASN A 2 -35.57 8.59 -5.99
CA ASN A 2 -34.33 7.96 -5.53
C ASN A 2 -34.27 6.54 -6.07
N HIS A 3 -33.36 6.29 -7.02
CA HIS A 3 -32.96 4.91 -7.31
C HIS A 3 -32.37 4.33 -6.01
N PRO A 4 -32.82 3.15 -5.53
CA PRO A 4 -32.15 2.48 -4.43
C PRO A 4 -30.72 2.21 -4.89
N SER A 5 -29.76 2.89 -4.25
CA SER A 5 -28.34 2.73 -4.55
C SER A 5 -27.97 1.26 -4.36
N VAL A 6 -26.96 0.80 -5.10
CA VAL A 6 -26.33 -0.52 -4.93
C VAL A 6 -26.05 -0.83 -3.44
N PHE A 7 -25.84 0.22 -2.64
CA PHE A 7 -25.80 0.26 -1.18
C PHE A 7 -26.95 -0.48 -0.49
N GLY A 8 -28.20 -0.35 -0.92
CA GLY A 8 -29.34 -1.03 -0.30
C GLY A 8 -29.35 -2.55 -0.54
N ARG A 9 -28.77 -3.01 -1.65
CA ARG A 9 -28.68 -4.44 -1.99
C ARG A 9 -27.45 -5.10 -1.35
N LEU A 10 -26.32 -4.38 -1.29
CA LEU A 10 -25.13 -4.83 -0.58
C LEU A 10 -25.32 -4.75 0.94
N ALA A 11 -25.98 -3.72 1.46
CA ALA A 11 -26.42 -3.66 2.85
C ALA A 11 -27.44 -4.76 3.15
N ALA A 12 -28.40 -5.09 2.29
CA ALA A 12 -29.31 -6.21 2.55
C ALA A 12 -28.62 -7.59 2.52
N MET A 13 -27.55 -7.75 1.73
CA MET A 13 -26.73 -8.97 1.71
C MET A 13 -25.78 -9.03 2.90
N ALA A 14 -25.20 -7.89 3.31
CA ALA A 14 -24.40 -7.72 4.51
C ALA A 14 -25.25 -7.84 5.78
N SER A 15 -26.46 -7.28 5.86
CA SER A 15 -27.37 -7.34 7.01
C SER A 15 -27.95 -8.75 7.27
N ARG A 16 -27.75 -9.70 6.36
CA ARG A 16 -28.00 -11.13 6.64
C ARG A 16 -26.83 -11.81 7.37
N ILE A 17 -25.66 -11.17 7.41
CA ILE A 17 -24.41 -11.65 8.02
C ILE A 17 -23.94 -10.69 9.15
N TRP A 18 -24.38 -9.44 9.13
CA TRP A 18 -24.04 -8.34 10.02
C TRP A 18 -25.20 -8.11 11.00
N ASP A 19 -25.08 -8.69 12.18
CA ASP A 19 -25.86 -8.34 13.36
C ASP A 19 -25.05 -7.33 14.18
N PRO A 20 -25.51 -6.06 14.31
CA PRO A 20 -24.77 -5.02 15.05
C PRO A 20 -24.62 -5.30 16.55
N ASP A 21 -25.36 -6.27 17.12
CA ASP A 21 -25.28 -6.68 18.53
C ASP A 21 -24.53 -8.00 18.75
N SER A 22 -24.05 -8.64 17.67
CA SER A 22 -23.24 -9.85 17.78
C SER A 22 -21.83 -9.52 18.31
N GLY A 23 -21.35 -10.32 19.27
CA GLY A 23 -20.03 -10.14 19.89
C GLY A 23 -18.85 -10.30 18.90
N PRO A 24 -17.59 -10.43 19.36
CA PRO A 24 -16.38 -10.39 18.52
C PRO A 24 -16.21 -11.54 17.50
N SER A 25 -17.26 -12.30 17.18
CA SER A 25 -17.29 -13.24 16.07
C SER A 25 -17.38 -12.49 14.74
N ASP A 26 -16.21 -12.28 14.15
CA ASP A 26 -15.81 -11.47 12.99
C ASP A 26 -16.37 -11.90 11.62
N ASN A 27 -17.66 -12.23 11.49
CA ASN A 27 -18.20 -12.76 10.23
C ASN A 27 -18.17 -11.73 9.08
N GLY A 28 -18.29 -10.43 9.39
CA GLY A 28 -18.25 -9.36 8.39
C GLY A 28 -16.84 -9.07 7.86
N GLY A 29 -15.82 -9.11 8.73
CA GLY A 29 -14.43 -8.90 8.33
C GLY A 29 -13.90 -10.07 7.50
N GLU A 30 -14.22 -11.30 7.90
CA GLU A 30 -13.82 -12.52 7.19
C GLU A 30 -14.46 -12.61 5.79
N PHE A 31 -15.71 -12.17 5.64
CA PHE A 31 -16.36 -12.09 4.33
C PHE A 31 -15.69 -11.08 3.39
N ILE A 32 -15.37 -9.88 3.88
CA ILE A 32 -14.69 -8.87 3.04
C ILE A 32 -13.29 -9.35 2.68
N ALA A 33 -12.58 -9.98 3.61
CA ALA A 33 -11.23 -10.51 3.39
C ALA A 33 -11.19 -11.64 2.35
N THR A 34 -12.31 -12.36 2.14
CA THR A 34 -12.46 -13.44 1.15
C THR A 34 -13.16 -12.99 -0.13
N CYS A 35 -13.71 -11.77 -0.18
CA CYS A 35 -14.34 -11.20 -1.36
C CYS A 35 -13.29 -10.88 -2.43
N SER A 36 -13.56 -11.25 -3.69
CA SER A 36 -12.70 -10.95 -4.85
C SER A 36 -13.33 -9.99 -5.85
N ASP A 37 -14.56 -9.53 -5.60
CA ASP A 37 -15.24 -8.57 -6.48
C ASP A 37 -14.71 -7.16 -6.20
N THR A 38 -13.87 -6.65 -7.10
CA THR A 38 -13.22 -5.34 -6.96
C THR A 38 -14.23 -4.20 -6.94
N ALA A 39 -15.38 -4.30 -7.62
CA ALA A 39 -16.39 -3.25 -7.60
C ALA A 39 -17.06 -3.13 -6.22
N VAL A 40 -17.35 -4.26 -5.58
CA VAL A 40 -17.86 -4.29 -4.20
C VAL A 40 -16.83 -3.71 -3.23
N LEU A 41 -15.58 -4.16 -3.34
CA LEU A 41 -14.52 -3.73 -2.44
C LEU A 41 -14.18 -2.24 -2.59
N ILE A 42 -14.18 -1.69 -3.82
CA ILE A 42 -14.03 -0.24 -4.05
C ILE A 42 -15.13 0.54 -3.33
N GLY A 43 -16.37 0.06 -3.34
CA GLY A 43 -17.48 0.69 -2.62
C GLY A 43 -17.25 0.76 -1.11
N LEU A 44 -16.56 -0.23 -0.53
CA LEU A 44 -16.25 -0.30 0.90
C LEU A 44 -15.10 0.62 1.32
N LEU A 45 -14.33 1.16 0.37
CA LEU A 45 -13.28 2.15 0.65
C LEU A 45 -13.84 3.48 1.16
N SER A 46 -15.15 3.73 1.03
CA SER A 46 -15.82 4.91 1.56
C SER A 46 -16.70 4.62 2.78
N ASP A 47 -16.58 3.44 3.38
CA ASP A 47 -17.35 3.07 4.57
C ASP A 47 -17.03 4.00 5.76
N ALA A 48 -18.02 4.25 6.63
CA ALA A 48 -17.84 5.10 7.80
C ALA A 48 -16.79 4.53 8.78
N SER A 49 -16.68 3.20 8.87
CA SER A 49 -15.75 2.50 9.74
C SER A 49 -14.35 2.43 9.13
N PRO A 50 -13.30 3.00 9.77
CA PRO A 50 -11.92 2.86 9.31
C PRO A 50 -11.47 1.40 9.23
N ARG A 51 -12.00 0.53 10.11
CA ARG A 51 -11.72 -0.91 10.07
C ARG A 51 -12.20 -1.54 8.76
N ILE A 52 -13.40 -1.18 8.29
CA ILE A 52 -13.96 -1.71 7.05
C ILE A 52 -13.16 -1.22 5.85
N ARG A 53 -12.78 0.06 5.83
CA ARG A 53 -11.90 0.62 4.79
C ARG A 53 -10.56 -0.09 4.71
N MET A 54 -9.94 -0.37 5.86
CA MET A 54 -8.68 -1.15 5.94
C MET A 54 -8.83 -2.56 5.36
N ILE A 55 -9.84 -3.31 5.81
CA ILE A 55 -10.05 -4.70 5.35
C ILE A 55 -10.36 -4.71 3.84
N ALA A 56 -11.10 -3.74 3.34
CA ALA A 56 -11.37 -3.60 1.92
C ALA A 56 -10.10 -3.28 1.12
N ALA A 57 -9.24 -2.38 1.61
CA ALA A 57 -7.95 -2.09 0.98
C ALA A 57 -7.05 -3.35 0.94
N GLU A 58 -6.95 -4.10 2.04
CA GLU A 58 -6.20 -5.35 2.08
C GLU A 58 -6.75 -6.40 1.10
N ALA A 59 -8.07 -6.56 1.05
CA ALA A 59 -8.73 -7.49 0.13
C ALA A 59 -8.46 -7.09 -1.33
N LEU A 60 -8.55 -5.80 -1.67
CA LEU A 60 -8.19 -5.27 -2.98
C LEU A 60 -6.74 -5.58 -3.36
N GLY A 61 -5.82 -5.47 -2.40
CA GLY A 61 -4.43 -5.87 -2.61
C GLY A 61 -4.29 -7.32 -3.10
N ARG A 62 -5.12 -8.24 -2.57
CA ARG A 62 -5.04 -9.69 -2.86
C ARG A 62 -5.62 -10.04 -4.23
N THR A 63 -6.39 -9.13 -4.83
CA THR A 63 -6.92 -9.32 -6.18
C THR A 63 -5.84 -9.17 -7.26
N HIS A 64 -4.73 -8.51 -6.93
CA HIS A 64 -3.67 -8.13 -7.87
C HIS A 64 -4.19 -7.35 -9.10
N ASP A 65 -5.35 -6.69 -9.00
CA ASP A 65 -5.94 -5.89 -10.08
C ASP A 65 -5.32 -4.48 -10.11
N PRO A 66 -4.55 -4.10 -11.14
CA PRO A 66 -3.99 -2.75 -11.25
C PRO A 66 -5.04 -1.66 -11.45
N GLY A 67 -6.30 -2.02 -11.76
CA GLY A 67 -7.43 -1.09 -11.89
C GLY A 67 -7.84 -0.42 -10.58
N VAL A 68 -7.40 -0.94 -9.44
CA VAL A 68 -7.82 -0.46 -8.11
C VAL A 68 -6.78 0.45 -7.44
N ILE A 69 -5.66 0.72 -8.11
CA ILE A 69 -4.57 1.57 -7.59
C ILE A 69 -5.05 2.99 -7.30
N GLU A 70 -5.77 3.63 -8.22
CA GLU A 70 -6.29 5.00 -8.01
C GLU A 70 -7.27 5.10 -6.83
N PRO A 71 -8.27 4.18 -6.69
CA PRO A 71 -9.07 4.11 -5.47
C PRO A 71 -8.25 3.95 -4.18
N LEU A 72 -7.18 3.15 -4.19
CA LEU A 72 -6.31 2.98 -3.03
C LEU A 72 -5.48 4.24 -2.73
N LEU A 73 -4.98 4.95 -3.76
CA LEU A 73 -4.26 6.21 -3.57
C LEU A 73 -5.14 7.31 -2.96
N ALA A 74 -6.45 7.29 -3.21
CA ALA A 74 -7.37 8.23 -2.58
C ALA A 74 -7.45 8.05 -1.05
N LEU A 75 -7.06 6.89 -0.51
CA LEU A 75 -7.05 6.62 0.93
C LEU A 75 -5.82 7.19 1.66
N LEU A 76 -4.85 7.76 0.94
CA LEU A 76 -3.64 8.31 1.56
C LEU A 76 -3.91 9.55 2.42
N THR A 77 -5.07 10.19 2.26
CA THR A 77 -5.52 11.32 3.09
C THR A 77 -6.43 10.89 4.25
N ASP A 78 -6.61 9.58 4.45
CA ASP A 78 -7.42 9.01 5.53
C ASP A 78 -6.59 8.86 6.84
N ASP A 79 -7.13 8.17 7.84
CA ASP A 79 -6.40 7.74 9.05
C ASP A 79 -5.13 6.98 8.66
N SER A 80 -4.08 7.17 9.45
CA SER A 80 -2.75 6.64 9.16
C SER A 80 -2.73 5.11 8.96
N ARG A 81 -3.60 4.37 9.65
CA ARG A 81 -3.71 2.91 9.50
C ARG A 81 -4.40 2.51 8.19
N VAL A 82 -5.40 3.28 7.75
CA VAL A 82 -6.08 3.06 6.46
C VAL A 82 -5.12 3.36 5.31
N ALA A 83 -4.39 4.48 5.41
CA ALA A 83 -3.41 4.86 4.41
C ALA A 83 -2.25 3.85 4.31
N ALA A 84 -1.76 3.34 5.45
CA ALA A 84 -0.76 2.27 5.49
C ALA A 84 -1.26 0.99 4.81
N ALA A 85 -2.49 0.56 5.10
CA ALA A 85 -3.11 -0.60 4.46
C ALA A 85 -3.25 -0.42 2.93
N ALA A 86 -3.58 0.79 2.49
CA ALA A 86 -3.65 1.12 1.06
C ALA A 86 -2.29 1.01 0.36
N LEU A 87 -1.21 1.53 0.96
CA LEU A 87 0.15 1.42 0.40
C LEU A 87 0.66 -0.03 0.38
N ASP A 88 0.37 -0.80 1.44
CA ASP A 88 0.69 -2.23 1.46
C ASP A 88 -0.09 -3.00 0.38
N ALA A 89 -1.36 -2.66 0.16
CA ALA A 89 -2.17 -3.23 -0.90
C ALA A 89 -1.63 -2.90 -2.30
N ILE A 90 -1.23 -1.65 -2.56
CA ILE A 90 -0.56 -1.25 -3.80
C ILE A 90 0.75 -2.03 -3.98
N GLY A 91 1.53 -2.17 -2.90
CA GLY A 91 2.74 -2.99 -2.86
C GLY A 91 2.50 -4.46 -3.23
N MET A 92 1.39 -5.03 -2.76
CA MET A 92 1.00 -6.41 -3.03
C MET A 92 0.47 -6.60 -4.46
N ILE A 93 -0.27 -5.63 -5.00
CA ILE A 93 -0.70 -5.63 -6.40
C ILE A 93 0.53 -5.71 -7.32
N GLY A 94 1.53 -4.87 -7.06
CA GLY A 94 2.78 -4.87 -7.83
C GLY A 94 2.58 -4.48 -9.30
N GLY A 95 3.58 -4.79 -10.12
CA GLY A 95 3.59 -4.42 -11.54
C GLY A 95 3.82 -2.93 -11.81
N ASP A 96 3.86 -2.57 -13.10
CA ASP A 96 4.33 -1.26 -13.55
C ASP A 96 3.57 -0.09 -12.93
N ARG A 97 2.22 -0.19 -12.87
CA ARG A 97 1.39 0.88 -12.32
C ARG A 97 1.62 1.09 -10.82
N ALA A 98 1.74 0.01 -10.04
CA ALA A 98 1.98 0.11 -8.61
C ALA A 98 3.36 0.72 -8.32
N ILE A 99 4.37 0.32 -9.09
CA ILE A 99 5.73 0.86 -8.96
C ILE A 99 5.75 2.35 -9.26
N SER A 100 5.15 2.78 -10.38
CA SER A 100 5.04 4.21 -10.73
C SER A 100 4.29 5.00 -9.66
N ALA A 101 3.16 4.48 -9.17
CA ALA A 101 2.38 5.12 -8.11
C ALA A 101 3.19 5.30 -6.81
N LEU A 102 3.83 4.22 -6.33
CA LEU A 102 4.62 4.26 -5.10
C LEU A 102 5.86 5.17 -5.23
N ILE A 103 6.52 5.21 -6.39
CA ILE A 103 7.60 6.16 -6.65
C ILE A 103 7.08 7.61 -6.56
N GLY A 104 5.90 7.90 -7.12
CA GLY A 104 5.25 9.20 -6.98
C GLY A 104 5.04 9.57 -5.52
N VAL A 105 4.49 8.64 -4.72
CA VAL A 105 4.30 8.85 -3.27
C VAL A 105 5.61 9.12 -2.54
N VAL A 106 6.67 8.36 -2.82
CA VAL A 106 8.00 8.57 -2.22
C VAL A 106 8.62 9.91 -2.64
N ASN A 107 8.29 10.48 -3.80
CA ASN A 107 8.87 11.74 -4.23
C ASN A 107 8.07 12.97 -3.78
N GLU A 108 6.75 12.85 -3.71
CA GLU A 108 5.84 13.99 -3.59
C GLU A 108 5.19 14.12 -2.20
N SER A 109 5.12 13.04 -1.42
CA SER A 109 4.47 13.08 -0.11
C SER A 109 5.26 13.93 0.89
N ARG A 110 4.55 14.86 1.53
CA ARG A 110 5.04 15.61 2.70
C ARG A 110 4.78 14.90 4.02
N ASP A 111 3.90 13.91 4.02
CA ASP A 111 3.65 13.08 5.18
C ASP A 111 4.74 12.00 5.26
N LEU A 112 5.53 12.05 6.34
CA LEU A 112 6.64 11.14 6.58
C LEU A 112 6.16 9.70 6.71
N THR A 113 5.05 9.47 7.41
CA THR A 113 4.50 8.13 7.59
C THR A 113 4.06 7.54 6.25
N ILE A 114 3.41 8.33 5.40
CA ILE A 114 3.01 7.89 4.05
C ILE A 114 4.24 7.56 3.18
N SER A 115 5.25 8.42 3.18
CA SER A 115 6.50 8.20 2.43
C SER A 115 7.23 6.94 2.90
N GLU A 116 7.32 6.73 4.22
CA GLU A 116 7.97 5.57 4.84
C GLU A 116 7.29 4.25 4.47
N HIS A 117 5.96 4.20 4.47
CA HIS A 117 5.21 3.02 4.02
C HIS A 117 5.42 2.75 2.52
N ALA A 118 5.47 3.80 1.68
CA ALA A 118 5.73 3.65 0.26
C ALA A 118 7.16 3.11 -0.02
N ILE A 119 8.16 3.56 0.74
CA ILE A 119 9.53 3.01 0.70
C ILE A 119 9.53 1.51 1.01
N VAL A 120 8.82 1.10 2.06
CA VAL A 120 8.69 -0.31 2.44
C VAL A 120 8.02 -1.12 1.35
N ALA A 121 6.93 -0.60 0.76
CA ALA A 121 6.21 -1.25 -0.33
C ALA A 121 7.09 -1.44 -1.57
N LEU A 122 7.86 -0.42 -1.98
CA LEU A 122 8.83 -0.54 -3.08
C LEU A 122 9.91 -1.60 -2.80
N GLY A 123 10.43 -1.66 -1.58
CA GLY A 123 11.38 -2.70 -1.17
C GLY A 123 10.78 -4.11 -1.20
N LYS A 124 9.48 -4.24 -0.88
CA LYS A 124 8.73 -5.50 -1.00
C LYS A 124 8.48 -5.88 -2.47
N ILE A 125 8.26 -4.93 -3.36
CA ILE A 125 8.12 -5.21 -4.80
C ILE A 125 9.45 -5.69 -5.39
N GLY A 126 10.57 -5.05 -5.02
CA GLY A 126 11.88 -5.51 -5.45
C GLY A 126 12.31 -5.04 -6.86
N ASP A 127 11.64 -4.04 -7.43
CA ASP A 127 11.89 -3.60 -8.81
C ASP A 127 13.06 -2.60 -8.89
N GLU A 128 13.91 -2.76 -9.91
CA GLU A 128 15.10 -1.93 -10.12
C GLU A 128 14.76 -0.44 -10.33
N ARG A 129 13.58 -0.10 -10.84
CA ARG A 129 13.15 1.31 -11.02
C ARG A 129 13.04 2.06 -9.70
N ALA A 130 12.87 1.34 -8.58
CA ALA A 130 12.82 1.94 -7.26
C ALA A 130 14.20 2.39 -6.74
N LEU A 131 15.31 1.95 -7.36
CA LEU A 131 16.66 2.23 -6.84
C LEU A 131 16.95 3.73 -6.76
N ASP A 132 16.71 4.49 -7.83
CA ASP A 132 17.08 5.91 -7.86
C ASP A 132 16.29 6.74 -6.84
N PRO A 133 14.95 6.64 -6.73
CA PRO A 133 14.19 7.30 -5.67
C PRO A 133 14.65 6.92 -4.25
N LEU A 134 14.95 5.64 -4.01
CA LEU A 134 15.40 5.16 -2.71
C LEU A 134 16.82 5.66 -2.37
N ILE A 135 17.72 5.76 -3.36
CA ILE A 135 19.07 6.34 -3.18
C ILE A 135 18.96 7.83 -2.87
N VAL A 136 18.09 8.58 -3.55
CA VAL A 136 17.84 9.99 -3.23
C VAL A 136 17.40 10.11 -1.77
N ARG A 137 16.46 9.27 -1.33
CA ARG A 137 15.97 9.30 0.04
C ARG A 137 17.00 8.88 1.08
N LEU A 138 17.86 7.92 0.76
CA LEU A 138 18.98 7.51 1.59
C LEU A 138 19.92 8.68 1.94
N HIS A 139 20.10 9.63 1.03
CA HIS A 139 21.02 10.77 1.21
C HIS A 139 20.33 12.07 1.60
N ASP A 140 19.00 12.09 1.71
CA ASP A 140 18.26 13.29 2.07
C ASP A 140 18.45 13.61 3.57
N ARG A 141 19.28 14.63 3.84
CA ARG A 141 19.57 15.08 5.20
C ARG A 141 18.39 15.78 5.86
N SER A 142 17.44 16.28 5.08
CA SER A 142 16.21 16.89 5.59
C SER A 142 15.20 15.83 6.04
N ASP A 143 15.35 14.60 5.56
CA ASP A 143 14.46 13.50 5.89
C ASP A 143 14.76 12.90 7.27
N SER A 144 13.77 12.18 7.80
CA SER A 144 13.84 11.50 9.08
C SER A 144 14.95 10.44 9.04
N PHE A 145 15.65 10.28 10.17
CA PHE A 145 16.64 9.20 10.33
C PHE A 145 16.03 7.83 10.03
N TYR A 146 14.77 7.63 10.41
CA TYR A 146 14.04 6.40 10.20
C TYR A 146 13.75 6.15 8.72
N ALA A 147 13.32 7.17 7.96
CA ALA A 147 13.08 7.10 6.53
C ALA A 147 14.35 6.72 5.74
N ARG A 148 15.50 7.33 6.07
CA ARG A 148 16.80 6.97 5.46
C ARG A 148 17.18 5.51 5.73
N LYS A 149 16.95 5.04 6.96
CA LYS A 149 17.20 3.65 7.34
C LYS A 149 16.28 2.67 6.60
N LEU A 150 15.01 3.03 6.42
CA LEU A 150 14.07 2.25 5.62
C LEU A 150 14.51 2.20 4.15
N ALA A 151 14.98 3.32 3.58
CA ALA A 151 15.50 3.35 2.23
C ALA A 151 16.71 2.42 2.06
N ALA A 152 17.66 2.44 3.01
CA ALA A 152 18.79 1.51 3.02
C ALA A 152 18.33 0.04 3.05
N ARG A 153 17.36 -0.29 3.91
CA ARG A 153 16.80 -1.64 4.01
C ARG A 153 16.05 -2.05 2.73
N ALA A 154 15.31 -1.13 2.11
CA ALA A 154 14.60 -1.38 0.86
C ALA A 154 15.59 -1.68 -0.27
N LEU A 155 16.66 -0.88 -0.39
CA LEU A 155 17.76 -1.12 -1.35
C LEU A 155 18.42 -2.48 -1.13
N TYR A 156 18.72 -2.84 0.12
CA TYR A 156 19.26 -4.17 0.44
C TYR A 156 18.27 -5.29 0.09
N SER A 157 16.97 -5.09 0.33
CA SER A 157 15.93 -6.08 0.03
C SER A 157 15.80 -6.30 -1.48
N ILE A 158 15.92 -5.24 -2.29
CA ILE A 158 15.95 -5.32 -3.75
C ILE A 158 17.22 -6.05 -4.20
N TYR A 159 18.39 -5.63 -3.70
CA TYR A 159 19.68 -6.22 -4.04
C TYR A 159 19.78 -7.72 -3.72
N SER A 160 19.35 -8.11 -2.52
CA SER A 160 19.45 -9.50 -2.04
C SER A 160 18.57 -10.50 -2.81
N ARG A 161 17.63 -10.02 -3.64
CA ARG A 161 16.84 -10.86 -4.55
C ARG A 161 17.61 -11.32 -5.78
N GLY A 162 18.71 -10.67 -6.12
CA GLY A 162 19.56 -11.03 -7.26
C GLY A 162 18.93 -10.80 -8.65
N SER A 163 17.84 -10.02 -8.73
CA SER A 163 17.14 -9.70 -9.99
C SER A 163 17.59 -8.39 -10.65
N LEU A 164 18.62 -7.74 -10.11
CA LEU A 164 19.12 -6.46 -10.62
C LEU A 164 20.01 -6.65 -11.85
N SER A 165 19.96 -5.70 -12.77
CA SER A 165 20.97 -5.58 -13.82
C SER A 165 22.36 -5.30 -13.23
N GLU A 166 23.43 -5.52 -14.00
CA GLU A 166 24.80 -5.15 -13.59
C GLU A 166 24.88 -3.68 -13.15
N ARG A 167 24.20 -2.80 -13.89
CA ARG A 167 24.09 -1.37 -13.58
C ARG A 167 23.33 -1.14 -12.28
N GLY A 168 22.26 -1.89 -12.02
CA GLY A 168 21.51 -1.83 -10.78
C GLY A 168 22.34 -2.24 -9.57
N VAL A 169 23.11 -3.34 -9.70
CA VAL A 169 24.07 -3.79 -8.69
C VAL A 169 25.14 -2.73 -8.44
N GLU A 170 25.73 -2.17 -9.49
CA GLU A 170 26.73 -1.10 -9.38
C GLU A 170 26.18 0.12 -8.62
N LYS A 171 24.96 0.57 -8.96
CA LYS A 171 24.29 1.68 -8.25
C LYS A 171 24.18 1.39 -6.76
N VAL A 172 23.62 0.24 -6.38
CA VAL A 172 23.46 -0.18 -4.99
C VAL A 172 24.83 -0.22 -4.28
N MET A 173 25.82 -0.85 -4.91
CA MET A 173 27.16 -1.03 -4.38
C MET A 173 28.01 0.25 -4.40
N ASN A 174 27.60 1.33 -5.05
CA ASN A 174 28.23 2.63 -4.89
C ASN A 174 27.75 3.36 -3.63
N HIS A 175 26.63 2.93 -3.06
CA HIS A 175 26.01 3.55 -1.87
C HIS A 175 25.98 2.63 -0.63
N TRP A 176 26.57 1.44 -0.69
CA TRP A 176 26.53 0.46 0.41
C TRP A 176 27.09 0.98 1.74
N HIS A 177 28.14 1.82 1.72
CA HIS A 177 28.70 2.42 2.93
C HIS A 177 27.67 3.26 3.69
N ALA A 178 26.75 3.90 2.97
CA ALA A 178 25.70 4.71 3.60
C ALA A 178 24.71 3.84 4.39
N TRP A 179 24.62 2.53 4.15
CA TRP A 179 23.68 1.66 4.85
C TRP A 179 24.03 1.45 6.32
N TYR A 180 25.32 1.51 6.66
CA TYR A 180 25.85 1.24 8.00
C TYR A 180 26.00 2.49 8.87
N LEU A 181 25.60 3.66 8.36
CA LEU A 181 25.65 4.93 9.08
C LEU A 181 24.38 5.19 9.92
N PHE A 182 23.50 4.18 10.07
CA PHE A 182 22.18 4.28 10.73
C PHE A 182 21.83 3.05 11.60
#